data_AF-A0ABC9N4W1-F1
#
_entry.id   AF-A0ABC9N4W1-F1
#
_cell.length_a   1.000
_cell.length_b   1.000
_cell.length_c   1.000
_cell.angle_alpha   90.00
_cell.angle_beta   90.00
_cell.angle_gamma   90.00
#
_symmetry.space_group_name_H-M   'P 1'
#
loop_
_entity.id
_entity.type
_entity.pdbx_description
1 polymer ?
#
loop_
_entity_poly.entity_id
_entity_poly.type
_entity_poly.pdbx_seq_one_letter_code
_entity_poly.pdbx_strand_id
1 'polypeptide(L)'
;MKNITWNKVKTTVKGWQVGDYIRQTSIVVIGVLITFAGSELVTQNSEKKDIQATMSLIRDELKSNRENYESIVSEFREDERLSSLLVEYDLKHRTIPEDSLIQFRFLMGHIRSFYYSQNALDILKNSMLMQKISDKELLLQLTGIYEVLDGFRATMNGYYDMKDEIMVPFHLALTDEQTDQINRGGYEAWDIYLSDRSVRNFVRVARNYFTPDYVERVGKRIDEAIQALEKKYHLE
;
A
#
# COMPACT_ATOMS: atom_id res chain seq x y z
N MET A 1 59.64 63.52 19.32
CA MET A 1 58.29 62.91 19.17
C MET A 1 57.60 63.58 18.00
N LYS A 2 57.26 62.83 16.95
CA LYS A 2 56.72 63.36 15.68
C LYS A 2 55.24 63.75 15.86
N ASN A 3 54.91 65.04 15.71
CA ASN A 3 53.54 65.52 15.68
C ASN A 3 52.87 65.13 14.36
N ILE A 4 52.04 64.10 14.39
CA ILE A 4 51.18 63.73 13.27
C ILE A 4 50.08 64.79 13.15
N THR A 5 50.09 65.49 12.01
CA THR A 5 49.17 66.58 11.68
C THR A 5 47.75 66.05 11.47
N TRP A 6 46.97 66.00 12.55
CA TRP A 6 45.55 65.61 12.57
C TRP A 6 44.65 66.41 11.60
N ASN A 7 45.05 67.62 11.22
CA ASN A 7 44.31 68.42 10.25
C ASN A 7 44.40 67.92 8.80
N LYS A 8 45.42 67.11 8.45
CA LYS A 8 45.52 66.47 7.12
C LYS A 8 44.66 65.21 7.01
N VAL A 9 44.41 64.52 8.12
CA VAL A 9 43.54 63.34 8.15
C VAL A 9 42.06 63.76 8.06
N LYS A 10 41.69 64.87 8.73
CA LYS A 10 40.30 65.34 8.81
C LYS A 10 39.75 65.91 7.49
N THR A 11 40.60 66.39 6.60
CA THR A 11 40.18 66.93 5.29
C THR A 11 40.19 65.87 4.18
N THR A 12 41.07 64.87 4.26
CA THR A 12 41.08 63.73 3.30
C THR A 12 39.87 62.81 3.47
N VAL A 13 39.30 62.72 4.68
CA VAL A 13 38.08 61.93 4.95
C VAL A 13 36.79 62.66 4.52
N LYS A 14 36.84 63.99 4.36
CA LYS A 14 35.67 64.81 3.96
C LYS A 14 35.41 64.87 2.45
N GLY A 15 36.31 64.32 1.64
CA GLY A 15 36.21 64.30 0.17
C GLY A 15 35.89 62.92 -0.42
N TRP A 16 35.54 61.92 0.40
CA TRP A 16 35.07 60.64 -0.12
C TRP A 16 33.60 60.79 -0.51
N GLN A 17 33.24 60.31 -1.71
CA GLN A 17 31.86 60.10 -2.14
C GLN A 17 31.20 58.98 -1.30
N VAL A 18 31.13 59.15 0.02
CA VAL A 18 30.55 58.17 0.95
C VAL A 18 29.09 57.88 0.57
N GLY A 19 28.39 58.86 0.00
CA GLY A 19 27.04 58.69 -0.56
C GLY A 19 26.99 57.76 -1.79
N ASP A 20 27.92 57.88 -2.75
CA ASP A 20 27.94 56.99 -3.92
C ASP A 20 28.42 55.59 -3.56
N TYR A 21 29.37 55.47 -2.62
CA TYR A 21 29.85 54.17 -2.15
C TYR A 21 28.75 53.43 -1.38
N ILE A 22 28.04 54.12 -0.46
CA ILE A 22 26.88 53.54 0.24
C ILE A 22 25.81 53.13 -0.77
N ARG A 23 25.52 53.96 -1.77
CA ARG A 23 24.53 53.64 -2.82
C ARG A 23 24.94 52.42 -3.63
N GLN A 24 26.20 52.32 -4.06
CA GLN A 24 26.72 51.18 -4.81
C GLN A 24 26.75 49.91 -3.97
N THR A 25 27.22 49.97 -2.71
CA THR A 25 27.18 48.83 -1.80
C THR A 25 25.75 48.39 -1.49
N SER A 26 24.81 49.33 -1.28
CA SER A 26 23.39 49.00 -1.07
C SER A 26 22.75 48.32 -2.29
N ILE A 27 23.06 48.78 -3.51
CA ILE A 27 22.59 48.11 -4.74
C ILE A 27 23.07 46.67 -4.80
N VAL A 28 24.36 46.43 -4.51
CA VAL A 28 24.95 45.08 -4.50
C VAL A 28 24.28 44.20 -3.44
N VAL A 29 24.13 44.70 -2.20
CA VAL A 29 23.51 43.94 -1.11
C VAL A 29 22.05 43.60 -1.42
N ILE A 30 21.28 44.54 -1.98
CA ILE A 30 19.88 44.28 -2.39
C ILE A 30 19.83 43.24 -3.51
N GLY A 31 20.74 43.30 -4.49
CA GLY A 31 20.83 42.31 -5.57
C GLY A 31 21.11 40.90 -5.06
N VAL A 32 22.02 40.75 -4.09
CA VAL A 32 22.28 39.47 -3.42
C VAL A 32 21.05 39.00 -2.65
N LEU A 33 20.38 39.87 -1.90
CA LEU A 33 19.16 39.52 -1.15
C LEU A 33 18.02 39.06 -2.06
N ILE A 34 17.78 39.74 -3.18
CA ILE A 34 16.77 39.35 -4.18
C ILE A 34 17.14 38.01 -4.81
N THR A 35 18.42 37.80 -5.15
CA THR A 35 18.89 36.54 -5.75
C THR A 35 18.73 35.38 -4.76
N PHE A 36 19.06 35.61 -3.49
CA PHE A 36 18.96 34.61 -2.44
C PHE A 36 17.49 34.28 -2.12
N ALA A 37 16.66 35.29 -1.86
CA ALA A 37 15.22 35.11 -1.61
C ALA A 37 14.49 34.52 -2.83
N GLY A 38 14.86 34.94 -4.03
CA GLY A 38 14.33 34.37 -5.28
C GLY A 38 14.71 32.89 -5.44
N SER A 39 15.95 32.52 -5.11
CA SER A 39 16.38 31.11 -5.15
C SER A 39 15.64 30.27 -4.12
N GLU A 40 15.51 30.75 -2.87
CA GLU A 40 14.77 30.05 -1.82
C GLU A 40 13.30 29.82 -2.20
N LEU A 41 12.63 30.83 -2.77
CA LEU A 41 11.25 30.70 -3.22
C LEU A 41 11.10 29.70 -4.38
N VAL A 42 12.02 29.72 -5.34
CA VAL A 42 12.03 28.75 -6.46
C VAL A 42 12.22 27.34 -5.93
N THR A 43 13.18 27.13 -5.02
CA THR A 43 13.44 25.83 -4.40
C THR A 43 12.24 25.33 -3.60
N GLN A 44 11.61 26.17 -2.79
CA GLN A 44 10.39 25.79 -2.04
C GLN A 44 9.24 25.41 -2.98
N ASN A 45 9.10 26.11 -4.11
CA ASN A 45 8.05 25.80 -5.07
C ASN A 45 8.31 24.49 -5.83
N SER A 46 9.56 24.21 -6.21
CA SER A 46 9.92 22.92 -6.81
C SER A 46 9.71 21.77 -5.81
N GLU A 47 10.09 21.94 -4.55
CA GLU A 47 9.87 20.95 -3.51
C GLU A 47 8.40 20.62 -3.30
N LYS A 48 7.52 21.64 -3.30
CA LYS A 48 6.07 21.42 -3.22
C LYS A 48 5.54 20.61 -4.40
N LYS A 49 6.02 20.87 -5.62
CA LYS A 49 5.64 20.10 -6.81
C LYS A 49 6.12 18.65 -6.73
N ASP A 50 7.35 18.43 -6.29
CA ASP A 50 7.92 17.08 -6.15
C ASP A 50 7.17 16.27 -5.09
N ILE A 51 6.81 16.89 -3.96
CA ILE A 51 5.97 16.27 -2.93
C ILE A 51 4.60 15.93 -3.51
N GLN A 52 3.95 16.87 -4.23
CA GLN A 52 2.62 16.65 -4.80
C GLN A 52 2.64 15.52 -5.85
N ALA A 53 3.64 15.49 -6.73
CA ALA A 53 3.81 14.41 -7.70
C ALA A 53 4.00 13.06 -7.01
N THR A 54 4.85 13.00 -5.98
CA THR A 54 5.08 11.77 -5.20
C THR A 54 3.81 11.31 -4.49
N MET A 55 3.01 12.22 -3.94
CA MET A 55 1.75 11.90 -3.27
C MET A 55 0.69 11.40 -4.25
N SER A 56 0.67 11.94 -5.48
CA SER A 56 -0.15 11.41 -6.57
C SER A 56 0.22 9.96 -6.89
N LEU A 57 1.52 9.65 -6.98
CA LEU A 57 1.99 8.28 -7.22
C LEU A 57 1.57 7.33 -6.09
N ILE A 58 1.67 7.77 -4.83
CA ILE A 58 1.24 6.97 -3.67
C ILE A 58 -0.28 6.73 -3.71
N ARG A 59 -1.08 7.75 -4.03
CA ARG A 59 -2.54 7.60 -4.19
C ARG A 59 -2.84 6.56 -5.26
N ASP A 60 -2.21 6.64 -6.42
CA ASP A 60 -2.45 5.71 -7.53
C ASP A 60 -2.02 4.29 -7.20
N GLU A 61 -0.89 4.14 -6.49
CA GLU A 61 -0.43 2.86 -5.96
C GLU A 61 -1.44 2.28 -4.96
N LEU A 62 -1.96 3.08 -4.03
CA LEU A 62 -2.98 2.63 -3.08
C LEU A 62 -4.31 2.27 -3.76
N LYS A 63 -4.73 2.98 -4.80
CA LYS A 63 -5.91 2.63 -5.62
C LYS A 63 -5.71 1.27 -6.29
N SER A 64 -4.56 1.05 -6.93
CA SER A 64 -4.25 -0.25 -7.54
C SER A 64 -4.16 -1.38 -6.49
N ASN A 65 -3.56 -1.11 -5.33
CA ASN A 65 -3.52 -2.07 -4.23
C ASN A 65 -4.93 -2.38 -3.69
N ARG A 66 -5.85 -1.41 -3.69
CA ARG A 66 -7.24 -1.60 -3.30
C ARG A 66 -7.97 -2.55 -4.25
N GLU A 67 -7.76 -2.42 -5.55
CA GLU A 67 -8.33 -3.32 -6.57
C GLU A 67 -7.81 -4.75 -6.40
N ASN A 68 -6.49 -4.93 -6.22
CA ASN A 68 -5.89 -6.23 -5.94
C ASN A 68 -6.46 -6.85 -4.65
N TYR A 69 -6.69 -6.01 -3.64
CA TYR A 69 -7.29 -6.41 -2.38
C TYR A 69 -8.74 -6.90 -2.55
N GLU A 70 -9.56 -6.20 -3.32
CA GLU A 70 -10.94 -6.64 -3.61
C GLU A 70 -10.98 -7.97 -4.34
N SER A 71 -10.09 -8.12 -5.34
CA SER A 71 -9.99 -9.34 -6.12
C SER A 71 -9.73 -10.54 -5.22
N ILE A 72 -8.67 -10.50 -4.40
CA ILE A 72 -8.33 -11.65 -3.54
C ILE A 72 -9.37 -11.89 -2.44
N VAL A 73 -10.00 -10.84 -1.91
CA VAL A 73 -11.07 -10.98 -0.93
C VAL A 73 -12.31 -11.63 -1.55
N SER A 74 -12.68 -11.25 -2.76
CA SER A 74 -13.80 -11.86 -3.47
C SER A 74 -13.55 -13.33 -3.76
N GLU A 75 -12.32 -13.70 -4.12
CA GLU A 75 -11.94 -15.10 -4.34
C GLU A 75 -11.97 -15.91 -3.04
N PHE A 76 -11.44 -15.36 -1.94
CA PHE A 76 -11.52 -15.99 -0.63
C PHE A 76 -12.97 -16.17 -0.12
N ARG A 77 -13.87 -15.23 -0.43
CA ARG A 77 -15.29 -15.35 -0.08
C ARG A 77 -15.97 -16.57 -0.71
N GLU A 78 -15.50 -17.05 -1.86
CA GLU A 78 -16.00 -18.31 -2.42
C GLU A 78 -15.58 -19.52 -1.59
N ASP A 79 -14.34 -19.54 -1.10
CA ASP A 79 -13.86 -20.54 -0.14
C ASP A 79 -14.66 -20.51 1.17
N GLU A 80 -14.96 -19.31 1.69
CA GLU A 80 -15.79 -19.11 2.87
C GLU A 80 -17.23 -19.59 2.67
N ARG A 81 -17.81 -19.31 1.49
CA ARG A 81 -19.16 -19.73 1.11
C ARG A 81 -19.27 -21.25 1.02
N LEU A 82 -18.29 -21.90 0.38
CA LEU A 82 -18.21 -23.35 0.34
C LEU A 82 -18.09 -23.94 1.76
N SER A 83 -17.19 -23.39 2.57
CA SER A 83 -16.97 -23.83 3.95
C SER A 83 -18.24 -23.74 4.78
N SER A 84 -18.94 -22.61 4.69
CA SER A 84 -20.19 -22.37 5.41
C SER A 84 -21.28 -23.34 4.98
N LEU A 85 -21.45 -23.54 3.66
CA LEU A 85 -22.41 -24.48 3.10
C LEU A 85 -22.14 -25.91 3.58
N LEU A 86 -20.89 -26.38 3.51
CA LEU A 86 -20.56 -27.74 3.95
C LEU A 86 -20.76 -27.91 5.48
N VAL A 87 -20.37 -26.91 6.28
CA VAL A 87 -20.49 -26.97 7.74
C VAL A 87 -21.95 -26.92 8.20
N GLU A 88 -22.81 -26.14 7.54
CA GLU A 88 -24.24 -26.06 7.84
C GLU A 88 -24.93 -27.43 7.78
N TYR A 89 -24.49 -28.29 6.85
CA TYR A 89 -24.99 -29.64 6.67
C TYR A 89 -24.13 -30.72 7.36
N ASP A 90 -23.28 -30.35 8.33
CA ASP A 90 -22.41 -31.29 9.06
C ASP A 90 -21.53 -32.15 8.12
N LEU A 91 -21.10 -31.55 7.00
CA LEU A 91 -20.37 -32.19 5.90
C LEU A 91 -21.11 -33.35 5.21
N LYS A 92 -22.41 -33.52 5.44
CA LYS A 92 -23.25 -34.50 4.74
C LYS A 92 -23.60 -33.96 3.37
N HIS A 93 -22.60 -33.87 2.49
CA HIS A 93 -22.72 -33.22 1.18
C HIS A 93 -23.89 -33.75 0.32
N ARG A 94 -24.28 -35.03 0.46
CA ARG A 94 -25.43 -35.63 -0.24
C ARG A 94 -26.81 -35.07 0.17
N THR A 95 -26.90 -34.32 1.27
CA THR A 95 -28.12 -33.60 1.65
C THR A 95 -28.19 -32.20 1.04
N ILE A 96 -27.10 -31.74 0.43
CA ILE A 96 -27.00 -30.45 -0.26
C ILE A 96 -27.40 -30.67 -1.71
N PRO A 97 -28.23 -29.81 -2.34
CA PRO A 97 -28.54 -29.95 -3.75
C PRO A 97 -27.26 -29.99 -4.61
N GLU A 98 -27.17 -30.95 -5.52
CA GLU A 98 -25.98 -31.18 -6.34
C GLU A 98 -25.56 -29.94 -7.14
N ASP A 99 -26.52 -29.20 -7.70
CA ASP A 99 -26.27 -27.94 -8.41
C ASP A 99 -25.56 -26.90 -7.54
N SER A 100 -25.85 -26.89 -6.23
CA SER A 100 -25.18 -26.02 -5.26
C SER A 100 -23.74 -26.44 -4.99
N LEU A 101 -23.38 -27.68 -5.28
CA LEU A 101 -22.03 -28.21 -5.13
C LEU A 101 -21.20 -28.08 -6.41
N ILE A 102 -21.82 -28.22 -7.59
CA ILE A 102 -21.16 -28.13 -8.90
C ILE A 102 -20.50 -26.76 -9.13
N GLN A 103 -21.09 -25.67 -8.63
CA GLN A 103 -20.51 -24.34 -8.76
C GLN A 103 -19.10 -24.22 -8.13
N PHE A 104 -18.76 -25.10 -7.19
CA PHE A 104 -17.48 -25.13 -6.49
C PHE A 104 -16.47 -26.12 -7.07
N ARG A 105 -16.78 -26.77 -8.22
CA ARG A 105 -15.98 -27.88 -8.78
C ARG A 105 -14.47 -27.62 -8.87
N PHE A 106 -14.06 -26.40 -9.19
CA PHE A 106 -12.65 -26.05 -9.35
C PHE A 106 -12.07 -25.29 -8.15
N LEU A 107 -12.91 -24.93 -7.19
CA LEU A 107 -12.51 -24.07 -6.09
C LEU A 107 -11.41 -24.71 -5.24
N MET A 108 -11.46 -26.02 -5.02
CA MET A 108 -10.44 -26.73 -4.24
C MET A 108 -9.03 -26.68 -4.87
N GLY A 109 -8.94 -26.62 -6.21
CA GLY A 109 -7.66 -26.47 -6.92
C GLY A 109 -7.23 -25.02 -7.13
N HIS A 110 -8.08 -24.04 -6.81
CA HIS A 110 -7.76 -22.63 -6.99
C HIS A 110 -6.85 -22.13 -5.85
N ILE A 111 -5.57 -21.96 -6.16
CA ILE A 111 -4.55 -21.36 -5.29
C ILE A 111 -4.26 -19.94 -5.77
N ARG A 112 -4.13 -19.01 -4.83
CA ARG A 112 -3.98 -17.58 -5.09
C ARG A 112 -2.93 -16.97 -4.17
N SER A 113 -2.47 -15.77 -4.53
CA SER A 113 -1.54 -15.02 -3.71
C SER A 113 -1.86 -13.53 -3.83
N PHE A 114 -1.84 -12.86 -2.70
CA PHE A 114 -1.99 -11.41 -2.63
C PHE A 114 -0.63 -10.73 -2.80
N TYR A 115 -0.63 -9.67 -3.60
CA TYR A 115 0.51 -8.77 -3.80
C TYR A 115 0.04 -7.32 -3.73
N TYR A 116 0.90 -6.46 -3.20
CA TYR A 116 0.74 -5.02 -3.21
C TYR A 116 2.06 -4.36 -3.61
N SER A 117 1.99 -3.21 -4.29
CA SER A 117 3.16 -2.38 -4.61
C SER A 117 3.42 -1.41 -3.47
N GLN A 118 4.70 -1.10 -3.22
CA GLN A 118 5.16 -0.07 -2.27
C GLN A 118 6.22 0.87 -2.87
N ASN A 119 6.39 0.82 -4.18
CA ASN A 119 7.42 1.55 -4.91
C ASN A 119 7.29 3.06 -4.72
N ALA A 120 6.07 3.59 -4.77
CA ALA A 120 5.84 5.02 -4.59
C ALA A 120 6.17 5.48 -3.16
N LEU A 121 5.84 4.66 -2.15
CA LEU A 121 6.23 4.90 -0.76
C LEU A 121 7.76 4.86 -0.60
N ASP A 122 8.44 3.92 -1.25
CA ASP A 122 9.89 3.81 -1.17
C ASP A 122 10.61 4.99 -1.83
N ILE A 123 10.06 5.51 -2.93
CA ILE A 123 10.53 6.79 -3.50
C ILE A 123 10.39 7.89 -2.46
N LEU A 124 9.25 8.00 -1.77
CA LEU A 124 9.06 9.02 -0.74
C LEU A 124 10.07 8.89 0.42
N LYS A 125 10.31 7.66 0.90
CA LYS A 125 11.27 7.37 1.98
C LYS A 125 12.70 7.74 1.58
N ASN A 126 13.09 7.44 0.34
CA ASN A 126 14.48 7.57 -0.12
C ASN A 126 14.82 8.96 -0.71
N SER A 127 13.82 9.76 -1.10
CA SER A 127 14.01 11.02 -1.86
C SER A 127 14.29 12.28 -1.03
N MET A 128 14.61 12.17 0.27
CA MET A 128 14.67 13.31 1.23
C MET A 128 13.36 14.12 1.35
N LEU A 129 12.34 13.85 0.53
CA LEU A 129 11.04 14.55 0.53
C LEU A 129 10.29 14.31 1.84
N MET A 130 10.42 13.12 2.44
CA MET A 130 9.80 12.80 3.73
C MET A 130 10.21 13.78 4.85
N GLN A 131 11.45 14.29 4.84
CA GLN A 131 11.91 15.27 5.83
C GLN A 131 11.26 16.64 5.62
N LYS A 132 10.95 16.98 4.36
CA LYS A 132 10.34 18.24 3.94
C LYS A 132 8.83 18.29 4.18
N ILE A 133 8.19 17.14 4.35
CA ILE A 133 6.76 17.06 4.70
C ILE A 133 6.58 17.37 6.19
N SER A 134 5.89 18.47 6.48
CA SER A 134 5.63 18.95 7.84
C SER A 134 4.61 18.09 8.58
N ASP A 135 3.63 17.55 7.87
CA ASP A 135 2.55 16.77 8.45
C ASP A 135 3.01 15.32 8.72
N LYS A 136 3.36 15.08 9.97
CA LYS A 136 3.82 13.76 10.44
C LYS A 136 2.68 12.77 10.63
N GLU A 137 1.45 13.24 10.84
CA GLU A 137 0.29 12.37 10.98
C GLU A 137 -0.04 11.69 9.65
N LEU A 138 -0.02 12.43 8.54
CA LEU A 138 -0.16 11.82 7.21
C LEU A 138 0.93 10.78 6.96
N LEU A 139 2.19 11.09 7.28
CA LEU A 139 3.30 10.15 7.05
C LEU A 139 3.11 8.86 7.85
N LEU A 140 2.65 8.95 9.11
CA LEU A 140 2.34 7.79 9.95
C LEU A 140 1.15 6.99 9.40
N GLN A 141 0.11 7.66 8.90
CA GLN A 141 -1.03 7.00 8.26
C GLN A 141 -0.58 6.23 7.00
N LEU A 142 0.27 6.85 6.17
CA LEU A 142 0.83 6.22 4.98
C LEU A 142 1.67 5.00 5.35
N THR A 143 2.69 5.13 6.21
CA THR A 143 3.49 3.95 6.60
C THR A 143 2.62 2.86 7.24
N GLY A 144 1.66 3.26 8.08
CA GLY A 144 0.76 2.35 8.76
C GLY A 144 -0.20 1.59 7.83
N ILE A 145 -0.59 2.12 6.66
CA ILE A 145 -1.42 1.36 5.71
C ILE A 145 -0.61 0.28 4.98
N TYR A 146 0.64 0.55 4.62
CA TYR A 146 1.48 -0.49 4.00
C TYR A 146 1.84 -1.61 4.98
N GLU A 147 2.03 -1.30 6.26
CA GLU A 147 2.18 -2.33 7.31
C GLU A 147 0.92 -3.22 7.43
N VAL A 148 -0.28 -2.64 7.30
CA VAL A 148 -1.52 -3.41 7.26
C VAL A 148 -1.60 -4.30 6.02
N LEU A 149 -1.26 -3.76 4.86
CA LEU A 149 -1.24 -4.53 3.61
C LEU A 149 -0.26 -5.70 3.71
N ASP A 150 0.88 -5.50 4.37
CA ASP A 150 1.85 -6.56 4.63
C ASP A 150 1.31 -7.65 5.56
N GLY A 151 0.68 -7.26 6.67
CA GLY A 151 0.03 -8.21 7.58
C GLY A 151 -1.12 -8.97 6.91
N PHE A 152 -1.92 -8.29 6.09
CA PHE A 152 -2.97 -8.91 5.30
C PHE A 152 -2.39 -9.91 4.30
N ARG A 153 -1.31 -9.53 3.59
CA ARG A 153 -0.57 -10.43 2.69
C ARG A 153 -0.10 -11.68 3.39
N ALA A 154 0.57 -11.56 4.53
CA ALA A 154 1.05 -12.70 5.30
C ALA A 154 -0.09 -13.64 5.70
N THR A 155 -1.21 -13.08 6.14
CA THR A 155 -2.37 -13.87 6.58
C THR A 155 -3.08 -14.53 5.40
N MET A 156 -3.39 -13.78 4.34
CA MET A 156 -4.08 -14.29 3.15
C MET A 156 -3.24 -15.33 2.42
N ASN A 157 -1.94 -15.10 2.25
CA ASN A 157 -1.06 -16.08 1.61
C ASN A 157 -0.91 -17.31 2.49
N GLY A 158 -0.82 -17.16 3.82
CA GLY A 158 -0.80 -18.31 4.73
C GLY A 158 -2.03 -19.23 4.60
N TYR A 159 -3.21 -18.69 4.27
CA TYR A 159 -4.38 -19.52 3.94
C TYR A 159 -4.16 -20.33 2.67
N TYR A 160 -3.72 -19.68 1.59
CA TYR A 160 -3.53 -20.35 0.31
C TYR A 160 -2.32 -21.28 0.27
N ASP A 161 -1.28 -21.00 1.05
CA ASP A 161 -0.14 -21.90 1.27
C ASP A 161 -0.61 -23.17 1.98
N MET A 162 -1.45 -23.06 3.02
CA MET A 162 -2.07 -24.22 3.68
C MET A 162 -2.95 -25.01 2.71
N LYS A 163 -3.70 -24.31 1.84
CA LYS A 163 -4.50 -24.96 0.80
C LYS A 163 -3.61 -25.73 -0.17
N ASP A 164 -2.53 -25.13 -0.64
CA ASP A 164 -1.58 -25.76 -1.56
C ASP A 164 -0.92 -27.01 -0.94
N GLU A 165 -0.43 -26.90 0.29
CA GLU A 165 0.18 -28.00 1.05
C GLU A 165 -0.75 -29.21 1.23
N ILE A 166 -2.07 -28.98 1.27
CA ILE A 166 -3.07 -30.03 1.41
C ILE A 166 -3.51 -30.57 0.06
N MET A 167 -3.75 -29.67 -0.90
CA MET A 167 -4.37 -30.03 -2.16
C MET A 167 -3.38 -30.64 -3.15
N VAL A 168 -2.12 -30.22 -3.16
CA VAL A 168 -1.09 -30.81 -4.05
C VAL A 168 -0.91 -32.31 -3.80
N PRO A 169 -0.58 -32.79 -2.58
CA PRO A 169 -0.42 -34.21 -2.34
C PRO A 169 -1.73 -34.99 -2.50
N PHE A 170 -2.87 -34.38 -2.18
CA PHE A 170 -4.19 -34.98 -2.42
C PHE A 170 -4.40 -35.29 -3.91
N HIS A 171 -4.22 -34.29 -4.79
CA HIS A 171 -4.42 -34.50 -6.23
C HIS A 171 -3.41 -35.47 -6.84
N LEU A 172 -2.15 -35.47 -6.37
CA LEU A 172 -1.11 -36.39 -6.84
C LEU A 172 -1.35 -37.85 -6.42
N ALA A 173 -2.18 -38.10 -5.41
CA ALA A 173 -2.52 -39.44 -4.94
C ALA A 173 -3.75 -40.05 -5.62
N LEU A 174 -4.46 -39.30 -6.47
CA LEU A 174 -5.67 -39.76 -7.13
C LEU A 174 -5.36 -40.73 -8.27
N THR A 175 -6.28 -41.66 -8.49
CA THR A 175 -6.33 -42.46 -9.72
C THR A 175 -6.89 -41.65 -10.89
N ASP A 176 -6.69 -42.14 -12.12
CA ASP A 176 -7.27 -41.52 -13.33
C ASP A 176 -8.81 -41.42 -13.23
N GLU A 177 -9.47 -42.46 -12.72
CA GLU A 177 -10.93 -42.47 -12.54
C GLU A 177 -11.40 -41.41 -11.52
N GLN A 178 -10.70 -41.28 -10.40
CA GLN A 178 -11.02 -40.27 -9.39
C GLN A 178 -10.77 -38.85 -9.91
N THR A 179 -9.71 -38.67 -10.70
CA THR A 179 -9.41 -37.37 -11.34
C THR A 179 -10.53 -36.96 -12.28
N ASP A 180 -11.03 -37.89 -13.11
CA ASP A 180 -12.18 -37.66 -13.99
C ASP A 180 -13.46 -37.33 -13.20
N GLN A 181 -13.72 -38.02 -12.09
CA GLN A 181 -14.86 -37.74 -11.22
C GLN A 181 -14.78 -36.35 -10.60
N ILE A 182 -13.62 -35.94 -10.09
CA ILE A 182 -13.39 -34.58 -9.58
C ILE A 182 -13.65 -33.52 -10.66
N ASN A 183 -13.14 -33.74 -11.88
CA ASN A 183 -13.30 -32.79 -12.98
C ASN A 183 -14.76 -32.60 -13.42
N ARG A 184 -15.58 -33.65 -13.27
CA ARG A 184 -17.03 -33.57 -13.53
C ARG A 184 -17.78 -32.79 -12.44
N GLY A 185 -17.31 -32.84 -11.20
CA GLY A 185 -17.97 -32.24 -10.05
C GLY A 185 -19.10 -33.11 -9.51
N GLY A 186 -20.08 -32.50 -8.84
CA GLY A 186 -21.25 -33.23 -8.31
C GLY A 186 -20.94 -34.05 -7.06
N TYR A 187 -21.82 -34.97 -6.71
CA TYR A 187 -21.67 -35.75 -5.48
C TYR A 187 -20.40 -36.61 -5.48
N GLU A 188 -20.04 -37.22 -6.61
CA GLU A 188 -18.87 -38.09 -6.72
C GLU A 188 -17.58 -37.33 -6.41
N ALA A 189 -17.43 -36.09 -6.89
CA ALA A 189 -16.27 -35.26 -6.55
C ALA A 189 -16.18 -34.99 -5.03
N TRP A 190 -17.31 -34.71 -4.38
CA TRP A 190 -17.35 -34.43 -2.95
C TRP A 190 -17.19 -35.67 -2.07
N ASP A 191 -17.61 -36.84 -2.53
CA ASP A 191 -17.26 -38.12 -1.89
C ASP A 191 -15.73 -38.28 -1.83
N ILE A 192 -15.03 -37.96 -2.93
CA ILE A 192 -13.56 -38.08 -3.00
C ILE A 192 -12.90 -37.02 -2.11
N TYR A 193 -13.26 -35.75 -2.25
CA TYR A 193 -12.69 -34.67 -1.43
C TYR A 193 -12.89 -34.92 0.06
N LEU A 194 -14.10 -35.29 0.49
CA LEU A 194 -14.41 -35.48 1.91
C LEU A 194 -13.97 -36.84 2.45
N SER A 195 -13.52 -37.77 1.61
CA SER A 195 -12.89 -39.02 2.06
C SER A 195 -11.53 -38.75 2.73
N ASP A 196 -10.78 -37.78 2.20
CA ASP A 196 -9.49 -37.38 2.75
C ASP A 196 -9.64 -36.56 4.04
N ARG A 197 -8.89 -36.93 5.08
CA ARG A 197 -8.98 -36.28 6.38
C ARG A 197 -8.45 -34.85 6.37
N SER A 198 -7.38 -34.58 5.63
CA SER A 198 -6.73 -33.28 5.56
C SER A 198 -7.63 -32.30 4.82
N VAL A 199 -8.18 -32.71 3.68
CA VAL A 199 -9.17 -31.92 2.91
C VAL A 199 -10.41 -31.64 3.76
N ARG A 200 -10.97 -32.66 4.41
CA ARG A 200 -12.15 -32.51 5.28
C ARG A 200 -11.94 -31.55 6.45
N ASN A 201 -10.74 -31.51 7.01
CA ASN A 201 -10.39 -30.56 8.07
C ASN A 201 -10.19 -29.15 7.49
N PHE A 202 -9.51 -29.04 6.35
CA PHE A 202 -9.25 -27.77 5.68
C PHE A 202 -10.52 -27.03 5.28
N VAL A 203 -11.51 -27.73 4.70
CA VAL A 203 -12.77 -27.08 4.28
C VAL A 203 -13.54 -26.45 5.44
N ARG A 204 -13.22 -26.75 6.69
CA ARG A 204 -13.83 -26.10 7.88
C ARG A 204 -13.10 -24.81 8.29
N VAL A 205 -11.88 -24.60 7.81
CA VAL A 205 -11.01 -23.50 8.20
C VAL A 205 -11.52 -22.17 7.64
N ALA A 206 -11.87 -22.13 6.34
CA ALA A 206 -12.14 -20.88 5.63
C ALA A 206 -13.24 -20.03 6.32
N ARG A 207 -14.34 -20.64 6.76
CA ARG A 207 -15.45 -19.94 7.47
C ARG A 207 -15.00 -19.10 8.66
N ASN A 208 -13.96 -19.52 9.38
CA ASN A 208 -13.51 -18.86 10.61
C ASN A 208 -12.05 -18.41 10.53
N TYR A 209 -11.48 -18.35 9.32
CA TYR A 209 -10.06 -18.07 9.15
C TYR A 209 -9.73 -16.63 9.53
N PHE A 210 -10.54 -15.68 9.06
CA PHE A 210 -10.46 -14.29 9.49
C PHE A 210 -11.40 -14.01 10.65
N THR A 211 -10.95 -13.15 11.57
CA THR A 211 -11.87 -12.61 12.60
C THR A 211 -12.97 -11.79 11.93
N PRO A 212 -14.19 -11.76 12.53
CA PRO A 212 -15.23 -10.86 12.09
C PRO A 212 -14.69 -9.44 11.91
N ASP A 213 -15.05 -8.84 10.78
CA ASP A 213 -14.71 -7.49 10.35
C ASP A 213 -13.22 -7.24 10.04
N TYR A 214 -12.31 -8.22 10.11
CA TYR A 214 -10.89 -7.97 9.76
C TYR A 214 -10.74 -7.47 8.33
N VAL A 215 -11.36 -8.16 7.39
CA VAL A 215 -11.38 -7.81 5.97
C VAL A 215 -12.05 -6.45 5.74
N GLU A 216 -13.12 -6.13 6.46
CA GLU A 216 -13.77 -4.82 6.33
C GLU A 216 -12.86 -3.70 6.87
N ARG A 217 -12.22 -3.91 8.02
CA ARG A 217 -11.29 -2.94 8.63
C ARG A 217 -10.09 -2.66 7.73
N VAL A 218 -9.51 -3.68 7.10
CA VAL A 218 -8.38 -3.49 6.17
C VAL A 218 -8.82 -2.65 4.97
N GLY A 219 -9.93 -3.01 4.31
CA GLY A 219 -10.47 -2.25 3.18
C GLY A 219 -10.72 -0.78 3.52
N LYS A 220 -11.39 -0.54 4.66
CA LYS A 220 -11.67 0.81 5.16
C LYS A 220 -10.40 1.63 5.39
N ARG A 221 -9.33 1.04 5.95
CA ARG A 221 -8.07 1.75 6.17
C ARG A 221 -7.37 2.13 4.86
N ILE A 222 -7.51 1.33 3.79
CA ILE A 222 -6.99 1.69 2.47
C ILE A 222 -7.77 2.90 1.93
N ASP A 223 -9.10 2.86 2.02
CA ASP A 223 -9.98 3.94 1.55
C ASP A 223 -9.73 5.26 2.31
N GLU A 224 -9.57 5.19 3.64
CA GLU A 224 -9.23 6.35 4.48
C GLU A 224 -7.89 6.98 4.08
N ALA A 225 -6.86 6.17 3.78
CA ALA A 225 -5.55 6.67 3.35
C ALA A 225 -5.62 7.34 1.96
N ILE A 226 -6.38 6.78 1.02
CA ILE A 226 -6.62 7.38 -0.30
C ILE A 226 -7.33 8.73 -0.14
N GLN A 227 -8.42 8.78 0.63
CA GLN A 227 -9.18 10.01 0.87
C GLN A 227 -8.35 11.10 1.56
N ALA A 228 -7.48 10.71 2.50
CA ALA A 228 -6.57 11.64 3.16
C ALA A 228 -5.60 12.30 2.17
N LEU A 229 -5.07 11.54 1.20
CA LEU A 229 -4.22 12.07 0.12
C LEU A 229 -4.99 12.99 -0.82
N GLU A 230 -6.16 12.55 -1.29
CA GLU A 230 -7.00 13.31 -2.21
C GLU A 230 -7.41 14.66 -1.64
N LYS A 231 -7.90 14.67 -0.40
CA LYS A 231 -8.32 15.89 0.29
C LYS A 231 -7.18 16.88 0.48
N LYS A 232 -6.00 16.38 0.86
CA LYS A 232 -4.89 17.23 1.26
C LYS A 232 -4.08 17.78 0.09
N TYR A 233 -3.96 17.02 -0.98
CA TYR A 233 -3.17 17.40 -2.16
C TYR A 233 -4.04 17.82 -3.35
N HIS A 234 -5.36 17.93 -3.16
CA HIS A 234 -6.33 18.28 -4.19
C HIS A 234 -6.18 17.39 -5.43
N LEU A 235 -6.08 16.09 -5.18
CA LEU A 235 -5.92 15.07 -6.19
C LEU A 235 -7.31 14.55 -6.57
N GLU A 236 -7.67 14.60 -7.85
CA GLU A 236 -8.94 14.06 -8.39
C GLU A 236 -8.92 12.53 -8.52
#